data_AF-T1AF27-F1
#
_entry.id   AF-T1AF27-F1
#
_cell.length_a   1.000
_cell.length_b   1.000
_cell.length_c   1.000
_cell.angle_alpha   90.00
_cell.angle_beta   90.00
_cell.angle_gamma   90.00
#
_symmetry.space_group_name_H-M   'P 1'
#
loop_
_entity.id
_entity.type
_entity.pdbx_description
1 polymer ?
#
loop_
_entity_poly.entity_id
_entity_poly.type
_entity_poly.pdbx_seq_one_letter_code
_entity_poly.pdbx_strand_id
1 'polypeptide(L)'
;SEDSPGRKVRLDTKKATESLSLIGDPVKIAEKALSLADLEMARAIRLVTYERGLDPSGFALYAFGGAGPQHAARVASLLGITRVVIPVNPAAFSAVGLIQADWKYEEASAFPTDLEKDYQMLISKLAKKNNAHTISLSADCRYAGQGTDLPVPVTGYQCNR
;
A
#
# COMPACT_ATOMS: atom_id res chain seq x y z
N SER A 1 21.68 -31.85 -4.41
CA SER A 1 21.03 -31.12 -5.51
C SER A 1 20.33 -29.91 -4.92
N GLU A 2 21.09 -28.85 -4.67
CA GLU A 2 20.58 -27.57 -4.14
C GLU A 2 20.77 -26.54 -5.23
N ASP A 3 19.73 -26.25 -6.01
CA ASP A 3 19.78 -25.17 -6.98
C ASP A 3 18.54 -24.29 -6.79
N SER A 4 18.75 -23.14 -6.16
CA SER A 4 17.79 -22.05 -6.08
C SER A 4 18.56 -20.74 -6.15
N PRO A 5 18.22 -19.81 -7.06
CA PRO A 5 18.99 -18.59 -7.29
C PRO A 5 18.62 -17.55 -6.24
N GLY A 6 19.02 -17.80 -4.99
CA GLY A 6 19.00 -16.83 -3.90
C GLY A 6 20.42 -16.67 -3.39
N ARG A 7 20.95 -15.45 -3.40
CA ARG A 7 22.29 -15.16 -2.85
C ARG A 7 22.29 -15.64 -1.39
N LYS A 8 22.98 -16.75 -1.09
CA LYS A 8 23.10 -17.30 0.26
C LYS A 8 23.95 -16.35 1.10
N VAL A 9 23.33 -15.32 1.68
CA VAL A 9 23.96 -14.46 2.67
C VAL A 9 24.09 -15.29 3.96
N ARG A 10 25.33 -15.57 4.38
CA ARG A 10 25.57 -16.21 5.67
C ARG A 10 25.46 -15.16 6.76
N LEU A 11 24.50 -15.35 7.66
CA LEU A 11 24.33 -14.51 8.84
C LEU A 11 25.37 -14.91 9.90
N ASP A 12 26.05 -13.93 10.48
CA ASP A 12 27.02 -14.12 11.57
C ASP A 12 26.42 -13.60 12.87
N THR A 13 25.89 -14.53 13.67
CA THR A 13 25.25 -14.20 14.95
C THR A 13 26.25 -13.71 15.99
N LYS A 14 27.53 -14.08 15.89
CA LYS A 14 28.56 -13.61 16.82
C LYS A 14 28.82 -12.13 16.63
N LYS A 15 29.03 -11.69 15.38
CA LYS A 15 29.21 -10.27 15.07
C LYS A 15 28.01 -9.42 15.47
N ALA A 16 26.79 -9.94 15.28
CA ALA A 16 25.58 -9.25 15.72
C ALA A 16 25.55 -9.07 17.25
N THR A 17 25.88 -10.13 17.98
CA THR A 17 25.93 -10.10 19.46
C THR A 17 27.02 -9.17 19.98
N GLU A 18 28.22 -9.23 19.40
CA GLU A 18 29.34 -8.34 19.72
C GLU A 18 28.97 -6.88 19.51
N SER A 19 28.34 -6.55 18.37
CA SER A 19 27.92 -5.19 18.06
C SER A 19 26.89 -4.66 19.07
N LEU A 20 25.90 -5.47 19.43
CA LEU A 20 24.88 -5.08 20.41
C LEU A 20 25.45 -4.98 21.84
N SER A 21 26.48 -5.77 22.16
CA SER A 21 27.15 -5.74 23.47
C SER A 21 27.82 -4.39 23.78
N LEU A 22 28.15 -3.60 22.74
CA LEU A 22 28.68 -2.24 22.89
C LEU A 22 27.66 -1.27 23.50
N ILE A 23 26.36 -1.56 23.38
CA ILE A 23 25.27 -0.69 23.84
C ILE A 23 24.71 -1.18 25.18
N GLY A 24 24.73 -2.50 25.44
CA GLY A 24 24.25 -3.11 26.66
C GLY A 24 24.06 -4.62 26.51
N ASP A 25 23.19 -5.22 27.33
CA ASP A 25 22.83 -6.64 27.20
C ASP A 25 22.23 -6.91 25.79
N PRO A 26 22.90 -7.70 24.93
CA PRO A 26 22.53 -7.86 23.52
C PRO A 26 21.09 -8.29 23.32
N VAL A 27 20.60 -9.21 24.16
CA VAL A 27 19.24 -9.76 24.04
C VAL A 27 18.22 -8.68 24.38
N LYS A 28 18.42 -7.96 25.49
CA LYS A 28 17.51 -6.88 25.91
C LYS A 28 17.48 -5.73 24.90
N ILE A 29 18.63 -5.39 24.31
CA ILE A 29 18.69 -4.34 23.28
C ILE A 29 17.93 -4.79 22.02
N ALA A 30 18.13 -6.03 21.56
CA ALA A 30 17.39 -6.56 20.42
C ALA A 30 15.88 -6.61 20.66
N GLU A 31 15.44 -7.06 21.84
CA GLU A 31 14.01 -7.08 22.22
C GLU A 31 13.42 -5.67 22.24
N LYS A 32 14.13 -4.68 22.78
CA LYS A 32 13.70 -3.28 22.76
C LYS A 32 13.62 -2.72 21.35
N ALA A 33 14.59 -3.01 20.51
CA ALA A 33 14.58 -2.57 19.11
C ALA A 33 13.40 -3.17 18.34
N LEU A 34 13.13 -4.46 18.52
CA LEU A 34 11.95 -5.13 17.94
C LEU A 34 10.64 -4.53 18.46
N SER A 35 10.54 -4.31 19.77
CA SER A 35 9.35 -3.71 20.38
C SER A 35 9.10 -2.29 19.87
N LEU A 36 10.16 -1.49 19.70
CA LEU A 36 10.05 -0.15 19.13
C LEU A 36 9.59 -0.21 17.68
N ALA A 37 10.17 -1.10 16.86
CA ALA A 37 9.75 -1.29 15.48
C ALA A 37 8.26 -1.72 15.39
N ASP A 38 7.83 -2.67 16.23
CA ASP A 38 6.44 -3.11 16.29
C ASP A 38 5.49 -1.96 16.68
N LEU A 39 5.88 -1.13 17.66
CA LEU A 39 5.10 0.04 18.08
C LEU A 39 4.99 1.08 16.96
N GLU A 40 6.07 1.38 16.24
CA GLU A 40 6.03 2.33 15.12
C GLU A 40 5.20 1.79 13.95
N MET A 41 5.30 0.50 13.63
CA MET A 41 4.44 -0.14 12.62
C MET A 41 2.97 -0.07 13.01
N ALA A 42 2.63 -0.37 14.27
CA ALA A 42 1.26 -0.27 14.77
C ALA A 42 0.76 1.18 14.74
N ARG A 43 1.59 2.17 15.10
CA ARG A 43 1.24 3.60 15.00
C ARG A 43 0.93 4.00 13.57
N ALA A 44 1.78 3.62 12.62
CA ALA A 44 1.58 3.92 11.20
C ALA A 44 0.26 3.32 10.67
N ILE A 45 -0.03 2.05 11.00
CA ILE A 45 -1.29 1.40 10.60
C ILE A 45 -2.49 2.10 11.25
N ARG A 46 -2.41 2.43 12.54
CA ARG A 46 -3.49 3.12 13.24
C ARG A 46 -3.76 4.50 12.62
N LEU A 47 -2.71 5.25 12.27
CA LEU A 47 -2.84 6.57 11.64
C LEU A 47 -3.63 6.48 10.32
N VAL A 48 -3.19 5.65 9.39
CA VAL A 48 -3.84 5.54 8.07
C VAL A 48 -5.26 4.97 8.13
N THR A 49 -5.56 4.17 9.17
CA THR A 49 -6.90 3.60 9.39
C THR A 49 -7.82 4.64 10.03
N TYR A 50 -7.31 5.39 11.02
CA TYR A 50 -8.05 6.46 11.70
C TYR A 50 -8.32 7.66 10.81
N GLU A 51 -7.40 8.02 9.91
CA GLU A 51 -7.61 9.06 8.89
C GLU A 51 -8.82 8.75 7.98
N ARG A 52 -9.19 7.47 7.88
CA ARG A 52 -10.39 7.01 7.15
C ARG A 52 -11.61 6.85 8.05
N GLY A 53 -11.52 7.19 9.34
CA GLY A 53 -12.58 7.05 10.34
C GLY A 53 -12.85 5.61 10.77
N LEU A 54 -11.87 4.71 10.62
CA LEU A 54 -12.03 3.28 10.85
C LEU A 54 -11.28 2.83 12.11
N ASP A 55 -11.84 1.83 12.82
CA ASP A 55 -11.15 1.14 13.92
C ASP A 55 -10.38 -0.08 13.40
N PRO A 56 -9.03 -0.14 13.54
CA PRO A 56 -8.23 -1.29 13.14
C PRO A 56 -8.68 -2.64 13.71
N SER A 57 -9.28 -2.68 14.90
CA SER A 57 -9.66 -3.94 15.57
C SER A 57 -10.68 -4.78 14.78
N GLY A 58 -11.47 -4.11 13.93
CA GLY A 58 -12.47 -4.74 13.06
C GLY A 58 -11.92 -5.39 11.78
N PHE A 59 -10.61 -5.33 11.54
CA PHE A 59 -9.99 -5.82 10.30
C PHE A 59 -9.10 -7.05 10.52
N ALA A 60 -8.76 -7.73 9.43
CA ALA A 60 -7.68 -8.71 9.41
C ALA A 60 -6.36 -8.04 8.97
N LEU A 61 -5.26 -8.39 9.62
CA LEU A 61 -3.93 -7.92 9.25
C LEU A 61 -3.33 -8.83 8.17
N TYR A 62 -3.14 -8.31 6.97
CA TYR A 62 -2.38 -8.99 5.92
C TYR A 62 -0.89 -8.71 6.09
N ALA A 63 -0.10 -9.73 6.44
CA ALA A 63 1.33 -9.59 6.70
C ALA A 63 2.15 -10.21 5.56
N PHE A 64 2.69 -9.35 4.70
CA PHE A 64 3.53 -9.73 3.55
C PHE A 64 4.85 -8.92 3.52
N GLY A 65 5.68 -9.16 2.52
CA GLY A 65 7.05 -8.64 2.44
C GLY A 65 8.07 -9.53 3.16
N GLY A 66 9.34 -9.13 3.11
CA GLY A 66 10.45 -9.95 3.63
C GLY A 66 10.46 -10.10 5.16
N ALA A 67 10.06 -9.07 5.90
CA ALA A 67 10.03 -9.07 7.37
C ALA A 67 8.61 -8.98 7.96
N GLY A 68 7.59 -8.69 7.16
CA GLY A 68 6.22 -8.47 7.65
C GLY A 68 5.69 -9.60 8.55
N PRO A 69 5.79 -10.88 8.15
CA PRO A 69 5.37 -12.00 8.98
C PRO A 69 6.06 -12.09 10.35
N GLN A 70 7.30 -11.60 10.48
CA GLN A 70 8.06 -11.65 11.74
C GLN A 70 7.50 -10.72 12.82
N HIS A 71 6.85 -9.64 12.39
CA HIS A 71 6.26 -8.61 13.26
C HIS A 71 4.74 -8.80 13.46
N ALA A 72 4.10 -9.61 12.60
CA ALA A 72 2.66 -9.65 12.45
C ALA A 72 1.87 -9.90 13.75
N ALA A 73 2.30 -10.86 14.57
CA ALA A 73 1.60 -11.21 15.80
C ALA A 73 1.62 -10.06 16.83
N ARG A 74 2.78 -9.41 17.02
CA ARG A 74 2.91 -8.29 17.97
C ARG A 74 2.19 -7.05 17.46
N VAL A 75 2.33 -6.73 16.18
CA VAL A 75 1.61 -5.61 15.56
C VAL A 75 0.10 -5.81 15.64
N ALA A 76 -0.40 -7.01 15.34
CA ALA A 76 -1.83 -7.32 15.47
C ALA A 76 -2.33 -7.16 16.90
N SER A 77 -1.56 -7.67 17.89
CA SER A 77 -1.89 -7.51 19.31
C SER A 77 -1.96 -6.05 19.74
N LEU A 78 -1.03 -5.20 19.29
CA LEU A 78 -1.01 -3.76 19.59
C LEU A 78 -2.21 -3.01 18.99
N LEU A 79 -2.74 -3.52 17.88
CA LEU A 79 -3.88 -2.96 17.16
C LEU A 79 -5.24 -3.54 17.60
N GLY A 80 -5.26 -4.57 18.45
CA GLY A 80 -6.48 -5.29 18.81
C GLY A 80 -7.03 -6.17 17.68
N ILE A 81 -6.21 -6.50 16.68
CA ILE A 81 -6.59 -7.33 15.55
C ILE A 81 -6.50 -8.81 15.95
N THR A 82 -7.59 -9.54 15.73
CA THR A 82 -7.71 -10.97 16.10
C THR A 82 -7.33 -11.93 14.99
N ARG A 83 -7.22 -11.44 13.74
CA ARG A 83 -6.94 -12.26 12.56
C ARG A 83 -5.74 -11.75 11.79
N VAL A 84 -4.72 -12.59 11.63
CA VAL A 84 -3.57 -12.35 10.76
C VAL A 84 -3.64 -13.30 9.57
N VAL A 85 -3.41 -12.77 8.37
CA VAL A 85 -3.30 -13.55 7.14
C VAL A 85 -1.91 -13.38 6.57
N ILE A 86 -1.19 -14.50 6.42
CA ILE A 86 0.12 -14.54 5.78
C ILE A 86 -0.06 -15.26 4.43
N PRO A 87 0.09 -14.58 3.29
CA PRO A 87 -0.06 -15.22 1.99
C PRO A 87 1.08 -16.21 1.70
N VAL A 88 0.83 -17.13 0.77
CA VAL A 88 1.88 -18.02 0.23
C VAL A 88 2.96 -17.16 -0.43
N ASN A 89 4.22 -17.40 -0.06
CA ASN A 89 5.37 -16.60 -0.48
C ASN A 89 5.21 -15.09 -0.19
N PRO A 90 5.19 -14.70 1.10
CA PRO A 90 4.90 -13.32 1.51
C PRO A 90 5.90 -12.31 0.94
N ALA A 91 7.17 -12.71 0.74
CA ALA A 91 8.20 -11.84 0.19
C ALA A 91 7.93 -11.42 -1.27
N ALA A 92 7.25 -12.25 -2.06
CA ALA A 92 6.94 -11.99 -3.47
C ALA A 92 5.50 -11.49 -3.70
N PHE A 93 4.74 -11.25 -2.63
CA PHE A 93 3.31 -10.93 -2.75
C PHE A 93 3.03 -9.64 -3.54
N SER A 94 3.95 -8.67 -3.53
CA SER A 94 3.84 -7.46 -4.35
C SER A 94 3.89 -7.75 -5.86
N ALA A 95 4.76 -8.69 -6.28
CA ALA A 95 4.83 -9.12 -7.68
C ALA A 95 3.56 -9.85 -8.11
N VAL A 96 2.97 -10.65 -7.20
CA VAL A 96 1.67 -11.30 -7.43
C VAL A 96 0.57 -10.25 -7.63
N GLY A 97 0.56 -9.18 -6.82
CA GLY A 97 -0.38 -8.07 -6.99
C GLY A 97 -0.24 -7.36 -8.34
N LEU A 98 0.99 -7.18 -8.82
CA LEU A 98 1.25 -6.58 -10.14
C LEU A 98 0.74 -7.46 -11.29
N ILE A 99 0.90 -8.78 -11.19
CA ILE A 99 0.43 -9.72 -12.23
C ILE A 99 -1.10 -9.78 -12.28
N GLN A 100 -1.76 -9.64 -11.12
CA GLN A 100 -3.22 -9.66 -11.03
C GLN A 100 -3.89 -8.31 -11.31
N ALA A 101 -3.12 -7.22 -11.36
CA ALA A 101 -3.66 -5.89 -11.57
C ALA A 101 -4.27 -5.76 -12.98
N ASP A 102 -5.47 -5.19 -13.05
CA ASP A 102 -6.10 -4.85 -14.31
C ASP A 102 -5.32 -3.75 -15.04
N TRP A 103 -5.38 -3.78 -16.37
CA TRP A 103 -4.82 -2.73 -17.21
C TRP A 103 -5.64 -1.45 -17.07
N LYS A 104 -5.12 -0.48 -16.34
CA LYS A 104 -5.73 0.84 -16.17
C LYS A 104 -4.93 1.90 -16.91
N TYR A 105 -5.63 2.71 -17.72
CA TYR A 105 -5.06 3.90 -18.35
C TYR A 105 -5.78 5.12 -17.79
N GLU A 106 -5.02 6.14 -17.44
CA GLU A 106 -5.53 7.41 -16.94
C GLU A 106 -5.05 8.53 -17.86
N GLU A 107 -5.97 9.44 -18.19
CA GLU A 107 -5.70 10.67 -18.92
C GLU A 107 -6.33 11.81 -18.11
N ALA A 108 -5.58 12.90 -17.93
CA ALA A 108 -6.03 14.06 -17.17
C ALA A 108 -5.71 15.35 -17.94
N SER A 109 -6.53 16.37 -17.71
CA SER A 109 -6.33 17.73 -18.23
C SER A 109 -6.52 18.73 -17.10
N ALA A 110 -5.64 19.73 -17.01
CA ALA A 110 -5.75 20.81 -16.04
C ALA A 110 -6.47 22.01 -16.67
N PHE A 111 -7.24 22.74 -15.85
CA PHE A 111 -7.94 23.97 -16.23
C PHE A 111 -8.88 23.82 -17.45
N PRO A 112 -9.88 22.91 -17.36
CA PRO A 112 -10.82 22.74 -18.46
C PRO A 112 -11.61 24.03 -18.68
N THR A 113 -11.68 24.48 -19.94
CA THR A 113 -12.51 25.63 -20.33
C THR A 113 -13.92 25.19 -20.74
N ASP A 114 -14.02 23.97 -21.26
CA ASP A 114 -15.26 23.29 -21.62
C ASP A 114 -15.14 21.83 -21.19
N LEU A 115 -15.72 21.50 -20.04
CA LEU A 115 -15.63 20.18 -19.41
C LEU A 115 -16.04 19.06 -20.35
N GLU A 116 -17.14 19.22 -21.09
CA GLU A 116 -17.65 18.18 -22.01
C GLU A 116 -16.65 17.94 -23.14
N LYS A 117 -16.18 19.00 -23.81
CA LYS A 117 -15.21 18.85 -24.90
C LYS A 117 -13.89 18.24 -24.42
N ASP A 118 -13.42 18.65 -23.25
CA ASP A 118 -12.18 18.14 -22.68
C ASP A 118 -12.32 16.65 -22.31
N TYR A 119 -13.47 16.22 -21.76
CA TYR A 119 -13.76 14.81 -21.53
C TYR A 119 -13.79 14.01 -22.84
N GLN A 120 -14.46 14.49 -23.88
CA GLN A 120 -14.47 13.82 -25.18
C GLN A 120 -13.05 13.66 -25.75
N MET A 121 -12.20 14.69 -25.59
CA MET A 121 -10.80 14.60 -26.00
C MET A 121 -10.04 13.55 -25.19
N LEU A 122 -10.17 13.50 -23.87
CA LEU A 122 -9.50 12.51 -23.02
C LEU A 122 -9.98 11.08 -23.34
N ILE A 123 -11.29 10.89 -23.54
CA ILE A 123 -11.88 9.61 -23.97
C ILE A 123 -11.28 9.18 -25.31
N SER A 124 -11.16 10.09 -26.28
CA SER A 124 -10.57 9.76 -27.59
C SER A 124 -9.10 9.35 -27.49
N LYS A 125 -8.34 9.92 -26.54
CA LYS A 125 -6.94 9.53 -26.27
C LYS A 125 -6.88 8.14 -25.63
N LEU A 126 -7.76 7.85 -24.67
CA LEU A 126 -7.87 6.53 -24.04
C LEU A 126 -8.24 5.46 -25.06
N ALA A 127 -9.24 5.73 -25.91
CA ALA A 127 -9.70 4.81 -26.95
C ALA A 127 -8.60 4.43 -27.96
N LYS A 128 -7.66 5.34 -28.24
CA LYS A 128 -6.49 5.05 -29.11
C LYS A 128 -5.46 4.16 -28.44
N LYS A 129 -5.33 4.23 -27.11
CA LYS A 129 -4.36 3.43 -26.35
C LYS A 129 -4.84 2.01 -26.14
N ASN A 130 -6.14 1.82 -25.91
CA ASN A 130 -6.75 0.51 -25.81
C ASN A 130 -8.27 0.60 -26.03
N ASN A 131 -8.90 -0.48 -26.48
CA ASN A 131 -10.35 -0.59 -26.54
C ASN A 131 -10.90 -0.78 -25.12
N ALA A 132 -10.99 0.33 -24.37
CA ALA A 132 -11.45 0.32 -22.98
C ALA A 132 -12.87 -0.23 -22.87
N HIS A 133 -13.06 -1.25 -22.03
CA HIS A 133 -14.38 -1.85 -21.78
C HIS A 133 -15.21 -1.09 -20.76
N THR A 134 -14.59 -0.22 -19.94
CA THR A 134 -15.26 0.59 -18.92
C THR A 134 -14.51 1.91 -18.75
N ILE A 135 -15.23 3.04 -18.76
CA ILE A 135 -14.67 4.38 -18.57
C ILE A 135 -15.31 5.01 -17.34
N SER A 136 -14.49 5.50 -16.42
CA SER A 136 -14.91 6.31 -15.26
C SER A 136 -14.37 7.72 -15.41
N LEU A 137 -15.22 8.72 -15.21
CA LEU A 137 -14.85 10.14 -15.28
C LEU A 137 -14.94 10.79 -13.90
N SER A 138 -13.98 11.67 -13.61
CA SER A 138 -13.95 12.49 -12.40
C SER A 138 -13.44 13.89 -12.72
N ALA A 139 -13.82 14.86 -11.89
CA ALA A 139 -13.30 16.24 -11.92
C ALA A 139 -12.77 16.61 -10.53
N ASP A 140 -11.54 17.10 -10.45
CA ASP A 140 -11.03 17.69 -9.21
C ASP A 140 -11.57 19.13 -9.10
N CYS A 141 -12.42 19.36 -8.11
CA CYS A 141 -13.19 20.59 -7.93
C CYS A 141 -12.96 21.20 -6.55
N ARG A 142 -12.96 22.53 -6.44
CA ARG A 142 -12.89 23.24 -5.15
C ARG A 142 -13.86 24.40 -5.08
N TYR A 143 -14.31 24.72 -3.86
CA TYR A 143 -15.04 25.96 -3.62
C TYR A 143 -14.11 27.18 -3.65
N ALA A 144 -14.67 28.36 -3.89
CA ALA A 144 -13.93 29.61 -3.78
C ALA A 144 -13.40 29.79 -2.35
N GLY A 145 -12.09 30.04 -2.21
CA GLY A 145 -11.42 30.17 -0.92
C GLY A 145 -10.95 28.86 -0.28
N GLN A 146 -11.22 27.71 -0.91
CA GLN A 146 -10.72 26.42 -0.45
C GLN A 146 -9.28 26.19 -0.95
N GLY A 147 -8.41 25.70 -0.05
CA GLY A 147 -6.99 25.46 -0.35
C GLY A 147 -6.68 24.09 -0.97
N THR A 148 -7.65 23.20 -1.08
CA THR A 148 -7.50 21.83 -1.60
C THR A 148 -8.65 21.47 -2.53
N ASP A 149 -8.37 20.63 -3.52
CA ASP A 149 -9.36 20.15 -4.48
C ASP A 149 -9.99 18.82 -4.00
N LEU A 150 -11.23 18.56 -4.40
CA LEU A 150 -12.00 17.36 -4.09
C LEU A 150 -12.36 16.62 -5.38
N PRO A 151 -12.12 15.30 -5.46
CA PRO A 151 -12.52 14.52 -6.62
C PRO A 151 -14.04 14.32 -6.64
N VAL A 152 -14.69 14.82 -7.68
CA VAL A 152 -16.13 14.69 -7.92
C VAL A 152 -16.35 13.70 -9.08
N PRO A 153 -17.01 12.55 -8.85
CA PRO A 153 -17.31 11.62 -9.93
C PRO A 153 -18.36 12.21 -10.88
N VAL A 154 -18.15 12.08 -12.19
CA VAL A 154 -19.13 12.50 -13.20
C VAL A 154 -20.04 11.32 -13.48
N THR A 155 -21.30 11.42 -13.05
CA THR A 155 -22.33 10.40 -13.28
C THR A 155 -23.16 10.74 -14.52
N GLY A 156 -23.50 9.74 -15.33
CA GLY A 156 -24.38 9.91 -16.50
C GLY A 156 -23.70 9.92 -17.88
N TYR A 157 -22.37 9.79 -17.95
CA TYR A 157 -21.68 9.63 -19.22
C TYR A 157 -21.80 8.18 -19.71
N GLN A 158 -22.70 7.93 -20.66
CA GLN A 158 -22.76 6.64 -21.36
C GLN A 158 -21.83 6.69 -22.56
N CYS A 159 -20.84 5.80 -22.59
CA CYS A 159 -20.06 5.57 -23.80
C CYS A 159 -21.01 4.96 -24.83
N ASN A 160 -21.49 5.77 -25.78
CA ASN A 160 -22.19 5.24 -26.94
C ASN A 160 -21.22 4.30 -27.67
N ARG A 161 -21.61 3.04 -27.79
CA ARG A 161 -20.91 2.04 -28.61
C ARG A 161 -20.91 2.45 -30.08
#